data_AF-A0A6B0XWQ0-F1
#
_entry.id   AF-A0A6B0XWQ0-F1
#
_cell.length_a   1.000
_cell.length_b   1.000
_cell.length_c   1.000
_cell.angle_alpha   90.00
_cell.angle_beta   90.00
_cell.angle_gamma   90.00
#
_symmetry.space_group_name_H-M   'P 1'
#
loop_
_entity.id
_entity.type
_entity.pdbx_description
1 polymer ?
#
loop_
_entity_poly.entity_id
_entity_poly.type
_entity_poly.pdbx_seq_one_letter_code
_entity_poly.pdbx_strand_id
1 'polypeptide(L)'
;MKKRFIVAVEGLTNKEQKLLSAFLAKEGAWWHWIDGFWMIVVSGGSSLDTVAIRDKVKEIGDNPHCIVLQVQGSVSWAGFGPSSDERNMFSWLRNTWSRYND
;
A
#
# COMPACT_ATOMS: atom_id res chain seq x y z
N MET A 1 14.83 3.85 -9.78
CA MET A 1 14.51 2.82 -8.77
C MET A 1 13.05 2.96 -8.37
N LYS A 2 12.32 1.85 -8.20
CA LYS A 2 10.91 1.88 -7.74
C LYS A 2 10.82 2.59 -6.38
N LYS A 3 9.66 3.15 -6.02
CA LYS A 3 9.41 3.63 -4.65
C LYS A 3 8.40 2.71 -3.97
N ARG A 4 8.51 2.57 -2.66
CA ARG A 4 7.65 1.72 -1.85
C ARG A 4 7.09 2.49 -0.67
N PHE A 5 5.79 2.33 -0.43
CA PHE A 5 5.14 2.94 0.71
C PHE A 5 4.30 1.92 1.47
N ILE A 6 4.23 2.12 2.78
CA ILE A 6 3.28 1.47 3.68
C ILE A 6 2.32 2.55 4.15
N VAL A 7 1.03 2.25 4.12
CA VAL A 7 -0.04 3.15 4.56
C VAL A 7 -0.86 2.40 5.60
N ALA A 8 -0.94 2.94 6.81
CA ALA A 8 -1.88 2.47 7.81
C ALA A 8 -2.94 3.57 8.03
N VAL A 9 -4.21 3.20 7.94
CA VAL A 9 -5.34 4.10 8.08
C VAL A 9 -6.42 3.47 8.95
N GLU A 10 -6.90 4.23 9.91
CA GLU A 10 -8.11 3.94 10.68
C GLU A 10 -9.22 4.92 10.26
N GLY A 11 -10.47 4.46 10.33
CA GLY A 11 -11.65 5.33 10.19
C GLY A 11 -12.17 5.51 8.77
N LEU A 12 -11.66 4.74 7.80
CA LEU A 12 -12.26 4.68 6.46
C LEU A 12 -13.35 3.62 6.36
N THR A 13 -14.50 4.02 5.84
CA THR A 13 -15.58 3.11 5.42
C THR A 13 -15.17 2.25 4.23
N ASN A 14 -15.87 1.14 3.99
CA ASN A 14 -15.63 0.27 2.83
C ASN A 14 -15.66 1.02 1.47
N LYS A 15 -16.47 2.07 1.36
CA LYS A 15 -16.55 2.89 0.15
C LYS A 15 -15.28 3.74 -0.02
N GLU A 16 -14.83 4.36 1.07
CA GLU A 16 -13.63 5.19 1.10
C GLU A 16 -12.34 4.36 0.89
N GLN A 17 -12.26 3.16 1.48
CA GLN A 17 -11.18 2.22 1.23
C GLN A 17 -11.06 1.84 -0.25
N LYS A 18 -12.20 1.69 -0.95
CA LYS A 18 -12.22 1.46 -2.40
C LYS A 18 -11.74 2.68 -3.18
N LEU A 19 -12.07 3.89 -2.75
CA LEU A 19 -11.57 5.12 -3.37
C LEU A 19 -10.05 5.24 -3.22
N LEU A 20 -9.52 4.94 -2.03
CA LEU A 20 -8.07 4.93 -1.79
C LEU A 20 -7.39 3.87 -2.66
N SER A 21 -7.91 2.65 -2.69
CA SER A 21 -7.36 1.57 -3.52
C SER A 21 -7.39 1.91 -5.02
N ALA A 22 -8.46 2.57 -5.49
CA ALA A 22 -8.57 3.03 -6.88
C ALA A 22 -7.59 4.16 -7.21
N PHE A 23 -7.30 5.06 -6.26
CA PHE A 23 -6.25 6.05 -6.40
C PHE A 23 -4.88 5.39 -6.49
N LEU A 24 -4.54 4.51 -5.54
CA LEU A 24 -3.27 3.79 -5.51
C LEU A 24 -3.05 2.92 -6.76
N ALA A 25 -4.11 2.35 -7.33
CA ALA A 25 -4.07 1.58 -8.58
C ALA A 25 -3.59 2.40 -9.80
N LYS A 26 -3.82 3.71 -9.81
CA LYS A 26 -3.37 4.61 -10.89
C LYS A 26 -1.88 4.91 -10.79
N GLU A 27 -1.35 4.87 -9.57
CA GLU A 27 0.04 5.21 -9.27
C GLU A 27 0.98 3.99 -9.37
N GLY A 28 0.47 2.80 -9.07
CA GLY A 28 1.27 1.58 -9.13
C GLY A 28 0.54 0.33 -8.65
N ALA A 29 1.34 -0.71 -8.39
CA ALA A 29 0.82 -1.95 -7.83
C ALA A 29 0.63 -1.78 -6.33
N TRP A 30 -0.49 -2.26 -5.79
CA TRP A 30 -0.78 -2.20 -4.37
C TRP A 30 -1.26 -3.54 -3.83
N TRP A 31 -1.22 -3.65 -2.51
CA TRP A 31 -1.65 -4.78 -1.72
C TRP A 31 -2.44 -4.31 -0.51
N HIS A 32 -3.60 -4.91 -0.30
CA HIS A 32 -4.49 -4.61 0.83
C HIS A 32 -5.30 -5.86 1.18
N TRP A 33 -4.71 -6.69 2.05
CA TRP A 33 -5.37 -7.88 2.60
C TRP A 33 -5.75 -7.72 4.08
N ILE A 34 -5.10 -6.76 4.75
CA ILE A 34 -5.33 -6.44 6.15
C ILE A 34 -6.10 -5.12 6.18
N ASP A 35 -7.21 -5.10 6.91
CA ASP A 35 -8.04 -3.90 7.04
C ASP A 35 -7.20 -2.72 7.56
N GLY A 36 -7.45 -1.55 6.99
CA GLY A 36 -6.68 -0.35 7.32
C GLY A 36 -5.22 -0.37 6.88
N PHE A 37 -4.73 -1.37 6.13
CA PHE A 37 -3.31 -1.47 5.79
C PHE A 37 -3.07 -1.71 4.29
N TRP A 38 -2.32 -0.79 3.68
CA TRP A 38 -1.89 -0.87 2.28
C TRP A 38 -0.38 -0.90 2.17
N MET A 39 0.09 -1.61 1.16
CA MET A 39 1.45 -1.51 0.64
C MET A 39 1.37 -1.14 -0.83
N ILE A 40 2.22 -0.21 -1.28
CA ILE A 40 2.24 0.23 -2.67
C ILE A 40 3.68 0.28 -3.21
N VAL A 41 3.84 -0.18 -4.44
CA VAL A 41 5.07 -0.09 -5.23
C VAL A 41 4.76 0.76 -6.46
N VAL A 42 5.43 1.91 -6.59
CA VAL A 42 5.32 2.80 -7.76
C VAL A 42 6.61 2.84 -8.56
N SER A 43 6.50 3.23 -9.84
CA SER A 43 7.66 3.38 -10.71
C SER A 43 8.57 4.52 -10.24
N GLY A 44 9.86 4.46 -10.59
CA GLY A 44 10.85 5.44 -10.11
C GLY A 44 10.67 6.86 -10.60
N GLY A 45 9.95 7.06 -11.71
CA GLY A 45 9.60 8.38 -12.24
C GLY A 45 8.34 8.98 -11.60
N SER A 46 7.63 8.24 -10.75
CA SER A 46 6.43 8.75 -10.08
C SER A 46 6.78 9.92 -9.15
N SER A 47 6.01 11.00 -9.23
CA SER A 47 6.07 12.13 -8.30
C SER A 47 5.44 11.81 -6.94
N LEU A 48 4.79 10.64 -6.79
CA LEU A 48 4.14 10.24 -5.55
C LEU A 48 5.16 10.19 -4.40
N ASP A 49 4.76 10.78 -3.28
CA ASP A 49 5.47 10.80 -2.01
C ASP A 49 4.51 10.55 -0.83
N THR A 50 5.05 10.55 0.39
CA THR A 50 4.27 10.30 1.61
C THR A 50 3.21 11.38 1.86
N VAL A 51 3.49 12.62 1.48
CA VAL A 51 2.60 13.77 1.69
C VAL A 51 1.38 13.66 0.78
N ALA A 52 1.59 13.38 -0.51
CA ALA A 52 0.51 13.21 -1.47
C ALA A 52 -0.46 12.08 -1.08
N ILE A 53 0.08 10.95 -0.60
CA ILE A 53 -0.75 9.82 -0.13
C ILE A 53 -1.54 10.21 1.12
N ARG A 54 -0.88 10.82 2.12
CA ARG A 54 -1.54 11.26 3.37
C ARG A 54 -2.67 12.25 3.07
N ASP A 55 -2.41 13.25 2.23
CA ASP A 55 -3.38 14.29 1.89
C ASP A 55 -4.55 13.69 1.12
N LYS A 56 -4.29 12.68 0.27
CA LYS A 56 -5.37 11.94 -0.39
C LYS A 56 -6.25 11.16 0.59
N VAL A 57 -5.66 10.53 1.61
CA VAL A 57 -6.43 9.86 2.67
C VAL A 57 -7.31 10.88 3.42
N LYS A 58 -6.76 12.05 3.75
CA LYS A 58 -7.51 13.14 4.40
C LYS A 58 -8.63 13.71 3.52
N GLU A 59 -8.45 13.76 2.21
CA GLU A 59 -9.49 14.19 1.25
C GLU A 59 -10.65 13.17 1.19
N ILE A 60 -10.34 11.88 1.34
CA ILE A 60 -11.31 10.79 1.18
C ILE A 60 -12.20 10.62 2.41
N GLY A 61 -11.62 10.68 3.62
CA GLY A 61 -12.35 10.41 4.87
C GLY A 61 -12.69 11.69 5.65
N ASP A 62 -13.76 11.64 6.44
CA ASP A 62 -14.20 12.77 7.27
C ASP A 62 -13.24 13.08 8.44
N ASN A 63 -12.74 12.03 9.12
CA ASN A 63 -11.75 12.15 10.19
C ASN A 63 -10.84 10.91 10.34
N PRO A 64 -10.05 10.53 9.32
CA PRO A 64 -9.20 9.34 9.39
C PRO A 64 -7.92 9.60 10.18
N HIS A 65 -7.43 8.58 10.90
CA HIS A 65 -6.06 8.56 11.41
C HIS A 65 -5.17 7.83 10.42
N CYS A 66 -4.09 8.46 9.96
CA CYS A 66 -3.26 7.93 8.89
C CYS A 66 -1.77 8.14 9.16
N ILE A 67 -0.97 7.12 8.86
CA ILE A 67 0.49 7.23 8.75
C ILE A 67 0.96 6.62 7.42
N VAL A 68 1.88 7.32 6.76
CA VAL A 68 2.51 6.88 5.52
C VAL A 68 4.01 6.81 5.70
N LEU A 69 4.60 5.65 5.42
CA LEU A 69 6.03 5.42 5.52
C LEU A 69 6.59 5.12 4.13
N GLN A 70 7.63 5.83 3.70
CA GLN A 70 8.41 5.43 2.53
C GLN A 70 9.51 4.47 2.96
N VAL A 71 9.60 3.31 2.30
CA VAL A 71 10.60 2.29 2.59
C VAL A 71 11.70 2.32 1.54
N GLN A 72 12.91 2.64 1.97
CA GLN A 72 14.12 2.64 1.15
C GLN A 72 14.98 1.41 1.45
N GLY A 73 15.66 0.85 0.44
CA GLY A 73 16.59 -0.28 0.60
C GLY A 73 15.91 -1.64 0.77
N SER A 74 16.61 -2.63 1.34
CA SER A 74 16.01 -3.93 1.65
C SER A 74 15.11 -3.83 2.89
N VAL A 75 14.05 -4.63 2.95
CA VAL A 75 13.17 -4.71 4.13
C VAL A 75 12.81 -6.16 4.40
N SER A 76 12.90 -6.56 5.66
CA SER A 76 12.41 -7.85 6.13
C SER A 76 10.93 -7.72 6.49
N TRP A 77 10.13 -8.74 6.18
CA TRP A 77 8.72 -8.80 6.56
C TRP A 77 8.35 -10.23 6.95
N ALA A 78 7.35 -10.35 7.82
CA ALA A 78 6.75 -11.62 8.23
C ALA A 78 5.26 -11.39 8.48
N GLY A 79 4.45 -12.43 8.31
CA GLY A 79 3.01 -12.36 8.55
C GLY A 79 2.35 -13.74 8.53
N PHE A 80 1.08 -13.80 8.92
CA PHE A 80 0.26 -15.01 8.91
C PHE A 80 -1.09 -14.72 8.22
N GLY A 81 -1.69 -15.74 7.59
CA GLY A 81 -2.92 -15.59 6.84
C GLY A 81 -3.07 -16.66 5.75
N PRO A 82 -4.08 -16.53 4.88
CA PRO A 82 -4.30 -17.48 3.79
C PRO A 82 -3.07 -17.64 2.89
N SER A 83 -2.68 -18.88 2.65
CA SER A 83 -1.48 -19.23 1.87
C SER A 83 -1.71 -20.37 0.87
N SER A 84 -2.97 -20.68 0.55
CA SER A 84 -3.32 -21.67 -0.49
C SER A 84 -3.10 -21.08 -1.89
N ASP A 85 -3.10 -21.93 -2.92
CA ASP A 85 -2.93 -21.48 -4.32
C ASP A 85 -4.07 -20.58 -4.79
N GLU A 86 -5.30 -20.87 -4.37
CA GLU A 86 -6.49 -20.07 -4.72
C GLU A 86 -6.53 -18.72 -4.00
N ARG A 87 -6.00 -18.65 -2.77
CA ARG A 87 -6.07 -17.46 -1.92
C ARG A 87 -4.78 -17.31 -1.13
N ASN A 88 -3.80 -16.64 -1.75
CA ASN A 88 -2.49 -16.41 -1.16
C ASN A 88 -2.25 -14.94 -0.85
N MET A 89 -2.29 -14.61 0.43
CA MET A 89 -2.02 -13.26 0.94
C MET A 89 -0.59 -12.79 0.59
N PHE A 90 0.36 -13.70 0.44
CA PHE A 90 1.79 -13.37 0.39
C PHE A 90 2.38 -13.39 -1.02
N SER A 91 1.65 -13.85 -2.03
CA SER A 91 2.17 -13.96 -3.41
C SER A 91 2.62 -12.61 -3.97
N TRP A 92 1.83 -11.56 -3.74
CA TRP A 92 2.22 -10.21 -4.15
C TRP A 92 3.43 -9.68 -3.37
N LEU A 93 3.54 -9.98 -2.07
CA LEU A 93 4.68 -9.54 -1.26
C LEU A 93 6.01 -10.16 -1.77
N ARG A 94 5.99 -11.44 -2.13
CA ARG A 94 7.14 -12.13 -2.70
C ARG A 94 7.50 -11.63 -4.10
N ASN A 95 6.49 -11.47 -4.97
CA ASN A 95 6.72 -11.22 -6.40
C ASN A 95 6.82 -9.75 -6.78
N THR A 96 6.26 -8.85 -5.97
CA THR A 96 6.19 -7.41 -6.27
C THR A 96 6.95 -6.59 -5.22
N TRP A 97 6.64 -6.74 -3.94
CA TRP A 97 7.24 -5.91 -2.88
C TRP A 97 8.73 -6.20 -2.64
N SER A 98 9.10 -7.48 -2.66
CA SER A 98 10.45 -7.94 -2.32
C SER A 98 11.45 -7.76 -3.47
N ARG A 99 10.99 -7.69 -4.72
CA ARG A 99 11.80 -7.45 -5.92
C ARG A 99 12.16 -5.97 -6.14
N TYR A 100 12.46 -5.27 -5.06
CA TYR A 100 12.77 -3.83 -5.08
C TYR A 100 14.10 -3.51 -5.77
N ASN A 101 15.05 -4.45 -5.72
CA ASN A 101 16.39 -4.31 -6.30
C ASN A 101 16.53 -4.93 -7.70
N ASP A 102 15.48 -5.52 -8.26
CA ASP A 102 15.41 -5.99 -9.65
C ASP A 102 14.83 -4.90 -10.56
#